data_AF-A0A398D2V2-F1
#
_entry.id   AF-A0A398D2V2-F1
#
_cell.length_a   1.000
_cell.length_b   1.000
_cell.length_c   1.000
_cell.angle_alpha   90.00
_cell.angle_beta   90.00
_cell.angle_gamma   90.00
#
_symmetry.space_group_name_H-M   'P 1'
#
loop_
_entity.id
_entity.type
_entity.pdbx_description
1 polymer ?
#
loop_
_entity_poly.entity_id
_entity_poly.type
_entity_poly.pdbx_seq_one_letter_code
_entity_poly.pdbx_strand_id
1 'polypeptide(L)'
;MTSSKHVRASSCGVPAEGRYERQLWMKQVGPQGQEKLAKASVLVVGAGGLGSPILLCLAAAGVGTIGVVDGDIVSLSNLNRQVLYSTGDIGQPKALVAKERLVALNPEIRIEAYPSRLDPDNAYALFSAYDMVVDATDNYSTRYLVSDAAVLFGKPLFVGAVSNLHGMAFTVIPRTTACFRCLYPKSPTAAMAREERSRGILGTTPGIIGSIVAQNVLKYIVECGDWLAGKLLLMDGEDNRFELVPLERDHQCRVCGDQPTITELFSMKTDPRQSSC
;
A
#
# COMPACT_ATOMS: atom_id res chain seq x y z
N MET A 1 -29.04 -53.48 20.07
CA MET A 1 -29.49 -52.38 20.93
C MET A 1 -28.33 -51.40 21.06
N THR A 2 -28.58 -50.12 20.71
CA THR A 2 -27.96 -48.89 21.27
C THR A 2 -26.43 -48.86 21.48
N SER A 3 -25.66 -47.85 21.09
CA SER A 3 -25.90 -46.53 20.55
C SER A 3 -24.53 -45.90 20.23
N SER A 4 -24.42 -45.31 19.05
CA SER A 4 -23.79 -44.00 18.76
C SER A 4 -22.92 -43.35 19.86
N LYS A 5 -21.66 -43.05 19.53
CA LYS A 5 -21.13 -41.69 19.24
C LYS A 5 -19.60 -41.70 19.41
N HIS A 6 -18.84 -41.38 18.36
CA HIS A 6 -17.92 -40.23 18.37
C HIS A 6 -17.34 -39.92 16.98
N VAL A 7 -17.88 -38.82 16.45
CA VAL A 7 -17.27 -37.75 15.63
C VAL A 7 -16.67 -38.12 14.27
N ARG A 8 -17.45 -37.82 13.23
CA ARG A 8 -16.93 -37.42 11.90
C ARG A 8 -16.65 -35.92 11.87
N ALA A 9 -15.63 -35.59 11.06
CA ALA A 9 -15.31 -34.35 10.36
C ALA A 9 -14.44 -33.28 11.08
N SER A 10 -13.23 -33.09 10.54
CA SER A 10 -12.75 -31.76 10.16
C SER A 10 -12.00 -31.85 8.83
N SER A 11 -12.70 -31.48 7.76
CA SER A 11 -12.16 -31.20 6.43
C SER A 11 -11.47 -29.84 6.44
N CYS A 12 -10.15 -29.81 6.37
CA CYS A 12 -9.40 -28.63 5.93
C CYS A 12 -8.07 -29.10 5.33
N GLY A 13 -8.16 -29.87 4.25
CA GLY A 13 -7.00 -30.29 3.48
C GLY A 13 -6.57 -29.14 2.57
N VAL A 14 -5.79 -28.19 3.10
CA VAL A 14 -4.90 -27.43 2.23
C VAL A 14 -3.77 -28.39 1.88
N PRO A 15 -3.56 -28.75 0.60
CA PRO A 15 -2.53 -29.71 0.24
C PRO A 15 -1.16 -29.22 0.73
N ALA A 16 -0.34 -30.13 1.24
CA ALA A 16 1.02 -29.84 1.68
C ALA A 16 1.97 -29.48 0.51
N GLU A 17 1.52 -29.63 -0.74
CA GLU A 17 2.24 -29.27 -1.96
C GLU A 17 1.44 -28.19 -2.72
N GLY A 18 2.07 -27.06 -3.04
CA GLY A 18 1.40 -25.98 -3.78
C GLY A 18 2.08 -24.62 -3.67
N ARG A 19 1.53 -23.62 -4.35
CA ARG A 19 2.08 -22.25 -4.47
C ARG A 19 2.49 -21.63 -3.13
N TYR A 20 1.72 -21.88 -2.07
CA TYR A 20 1.91 -21.28 -0.74
C TYR A 20 2.56 -22.21 0.29
N GLU A 21 3.11 -23.36 -0.12
CA GLU A 21 3.70 -24.37 0.78
C GLU A 21 4.65 -23.76 1.83
N ARG A 22 5.58 -22.88 1.38
CA ARG A 22 6.53 -22.23 2.29
C ARG A 22 5.86 -21.34 3.34
N GLN A 23 4.73 -20.72 3.01
CA GLN A 23 3.95 -19.90 3.94
C GLN A 23 3.14 -20.78 4.90
N LEU A 24 2.60 -21.90 4.42
CA LEU A 24 1.85 -22.86 5.25
C LEU A 24 2.72 -23.51 6.34
N TRP A 25 4.03 -23.62 6.14
CA TRP A 25 4.96 -24.13 7.15
C TRP A 25 5.27 -23.10 8.26
N MET A 26 5.03 -21.81 8.02
CA MET A 26 5.31 -20.78 9.01
C MET A 26 4.27 -20.81 10.12
N LYS A 27 4.71 -20.90 11.37
CA LYS A 27 3.84 -20.80 12.55
C LYS A 27 2.99 -19.52 12.56
N GLN A 28 3.54 -18.43 12.04
CA GLN A 28 2.90 -17.11 11.97
C GLN A 28 1.82 -17.01 10.88
N VAL A 29 1.85 -17.88 9.87
CA VAL A 29 0.88 -17.88 8.77
C VAL A 29 0.05 -19.15 8.86
N GLY A 30 0.61 -20.31 8.51
CA GLY A 30 -0.11 -21.58 8.53
C GLY A 30 -1.37 -21.56 7.67
N PRO A 31 -2.23 -22.60 7.76
CA PRO A 31 -3.47 -22.65 7.00
C PRO A 31 -4.42 -21.48 7.30
N GLN A 32 -4.51 -21.05 8.57
CA GLN A 32 -5.41 -19.96 8.97
C GLN A 32 -4.95 -18.60 8.44
N GLY A 33 -3.65 -18.29 8.51
CA GLY A 33 -3.11 -17.06 7.95
C GLY A 33 -3.25 -17.02 6.43
N GLN A 34 -3.06 -18.15 5.74
CA GLN A 34 -3.29 -18.22 4.31
C GLN A 34 -4.77 -18.00 3.94
N GLU A 35 -5.70 -18.50 4.76
CA GLU A 35 -7.13 -18.23 4.59
C GLU A 35 -7.45 -16.74 4.80
N LYS A 36 -6.82 -16.07 5.78
CA LYS A 36 -6.95 -14.62 5.96
C LYS A 36 -6.43 -13.85 4.75
N LEU A 37 -5.27 -14.23 4.21
CA LEU A 37 -4.70 -13.66 2.98
C LEU A 37 -5.67 -13.81 1.81
N ALA A 38 -6.21 -15.01 1.59
CA ALA A 38 -7.15 -15.29 0.51
C ALA A 38 -8.49 -14.53 0.63
N LYS A 39 -8.88 -14.10 1.83
CA LYS A 39 -10.09 -13.29 2.06
C LYS A 39 -9.85 -11.78 2.02
N ALA A 40 -8.60 -11.35 2.17
CA ALA A 40 -8.27 -9.94 2.25
C ALA A 40 -8.32 -9.24 0.88
N SER A 41 -8.65 -7.96 0.91
CA SER A 41 -8.66 -7.06 -0.24
C SER A 41 -7.80 -5.82 0.01
N VAL A 42 -6.88 -5.52 -0.90
CA VAL A 42 -5.93 -4.40 -0.78
C VAL A 42 -6.01 -3.49 -2.00
N LEU A 43 -6.23 -2.19 -1.77
CA LEU A 43 -6.12 -1.16 -2.80
C LEU A 43 -4.71 -0.58 -2.82
N VAL A 44 -3.96 -0.74 -3.90
CA VAL A 44 -2.64 -0.13 -4.09
C VAL A 44 -2.76 1.08 -5.00
N VAL A 45 -2.45 2.26 -4.46
CA VAL A 45 -2.45 3.52 -5.21
C VAL A 45 -1.02 3.83 -5.66
N GLY A 46 -0.79 3.76 -6.97
CA GLY A 46 0.51 3.84 -7.60
C GLY A 46 1.09 2.46 -7.93
N ALA A 47 1.35 2.22 -9.21
CA ALA A 47 2.00 1.03 -9.75
C ALA A 47 3.42 1.35 -10.27
N GLY A 48 4.07 2.33 -9.64
CA GLY A 48 5.41 2.81 -9.99
C GLY A 48 6.54 1.98 -9.36
N GLY A 49 7.64 2.66 -9.00
CA GLY A 49 8.84 2.00 -8.45
C GLY A 49 8.57 1.33 -7.10
N LEU A 50 7.83 1.99 -6.22
CA LEU A 50 7.36 1.42 -4.95
C LEU A 50 6.24 0.39 -5.16
N GLY A 51 5.28 0.71 -6.03
CA GLY A 51 4.11 -0.13 -6.26
C GLY A 51 4.47 -1.49 -6.86
N SER A 52 5.45 -1.54 -7.77
CA SER A 52 5.89 -2.77 -8.44
C SER A 52 6.24 -3.92 -7.47
N PRO A 53 7.23 -3.77 -6.56
CA PRO A 53 7.55 -4.80 -5.58
C PRO A 53 6.40 -5.08 -4.62
N ILE A 54 5.62 -4.07 -4.22
CA ILE A 54 4.45 -4.27 -3.34
C ILE A 54 3.46 -5.21 -3.98
N LEU A 55 3.03 -4.91 -5.21
CA LEU A 55 2.07 -5.68 -5.97
C LEU A 55 2.54 -7.12 -6.19
N LEU A 56 3.80 -7.30 -6.58
CA LEU A 56 4.40 -8.63 -6.77
C LEU A 56 4.38 -9.45 -5.47
N CYS A 57 4.78 -8.85 -4.35
CA CYS A 57 4.81 -9.52 -3.04
C CYS A 57 3.40 -9.89 -2.56
N LEU A 58 2.43 -8.98 -2.65
CA LEU A 58 1.05 -9.25 -2.23
C LEU A 58 0.40 -10.34 -3.10
N ALA A 59 0.61 -10.28 -4.42
CA ALA A 59 0.09 -11.30 -5.33
C ALA A 59 0.72 -12.67 -5.09
N ALA A 60 2.05 -12.74 -4.93
CA ALA A 60 2.75 -13.98 -4.63
C ALA A 60 2.36 -14.56 -3.26
N ALA A 61 2.02 -13.71 -2.29
CA ALA A 61 1.53 -14.12 -0.98
C ALA A 61 0.09 -14.68 -1.00
N GLY A 62 -0.66 -14.44 -2.08
CA GLY A 62 -2.03 -14.92 -2.20
C GLY A 62 -3.05 -14.01 -1.52
N VAL A 63 -2.80 -12.69 -1.51
CA VAL A 63 -3.85 -11.71 -1.15
C VAL A 63 -5.00 -11.84 -2.14
N GLY A 64 -6.20 -12.14 -1.63
CA GLY A 64 -7.34 -12.60 -2.44
C GLY A 64 -7.80 -11.61 -3.51
N THR A 65 -7.85 -10.32 -3.17
CA THR A 65 -8.20 -9.26 -4.14
C THR A 65 -7.22 -8.09 -4.06
N ILE A 66 -6.66 -7.68 -5.20
CA ILE A 66 -5.78 -6.51 -5.29
C ILE A 66 -6.35 -5.52 -6.32
N GLY A 67 -6.61 -4.31 -5.86
CA GLY A 67 -6.96 -3.17 -6.72
C GLY A 67 -5.71 -2.36 -7.05
N VAL A 68 -5.52 -2.00 -8.32
CA VAL A 68 -4.38 -1.23 -8.79
C VAL A 68 -4.86 0.08 -9.39
N VAL A 69 -4.55 1.21 -8.76
CA VAL A 69 -4.91 2.55 -9.25
C VAL A 69 -3.66 3.24 -9.75
N ASP A 70 -3.55 3.44 -11.07
CA ASP A 70 -2.47 4.22 -11.68
C ASP A 70 -2.94 4.82 -13.00
N GLY A 71 -2.83 6.14 -13.14
CA GLY A 71 -3.27 6.87 -14.33
C GLY A 71 -2.17 7.12 -15.36
N ASP A 72 -0.94 6.64 -15.12
CA ASP A 72 0.18 6.85 -16.02
C ASP A 72 0.38 5.65 -16.97
N ILE A 73 1.20 5.88 -18.00
CA ILE A 73 1.64 4.86 -18.96
C ILE A 73 3.09 4.43 -18.66
N VAL A 74 3.45 3.23 -19.07
CA VAL A 74 4.84 2.73 -18.99
C VAL A 74 5.72 3.56 -19.94
N SER A 75 6.89 3.98 -19.45
CA SER A 75 7.88 4.70 -20.25
C SER A 75 9.29 4.15 -20.04
N LEU A 76 10.21 4.40 -20.99
CA LEU A 76 11.59 3.89 -20.90
C LEU A 76 12.30 4.34 -19.61
N SER A 77 12.09 5.59 -19.19
CA SER A 77 12.70 6.16 -17.97
C SER A 77 12.19 5.53 -16.67
N ASN A 78 11.15 4.70 -16.74
CA ASN A 78 10.58 3.98 -15.62
C ASN A 78 11.27 2.62 -15.38
N LEU A 79 11.81 2.00 -16.43
CA LEU A 79 12.26 0.60 -16.41
C LEU A 79 13.50 0.34 -15.53
N ASN A 80 14.23 1.38 -15.13
CA ASN A 80 15.34 1.26 -14.16
C ASN A 80 14.89 0.89 -12.74
N ARG A 81 13.60 1.03 -12.41
CA ARG A 81 13.09 0.81 -11.03
C ARG A 81 11.69 0.22 -10.95
N GLN A 82 10.96 0.15 -12.07
CA GLN A 82 9.60 -0.38 -12.11
C GLN A 82 9.63 -1.81 -12.67
N VAL A 83 10.07 -2.74 -11.81
CA VAL A 83 10.37 -4.14 -12.16
C VAL A 83 9.15 -4.97 -12.59
N LEU A 84 7.94 -4.40 -12.50
CA LEU A 84 6.72 -5.03 -13.01
C LEU A 84 6.62 -4.97 -14.55
N TYR A 85 7.33 -4.03 -15.18
CA TYR A 85 7.22 -3.74 -16.60
C TYR A 85 8.47 -4.11 -17.39
N SER A 86 8.30 -4.25 -18.70
CA SER A 86 9.36 -4.53 -19.66
C SER A 86 9.37 -3.49 -20.78
N THR A 87 10.41 -3.54 -21.63
CA THR A 87 10.51 -2.66 -22.81
C THR A 87 9.32 -2.84 -23.77
N GLY A 88 8.74 -4.05 -23.84
CA GLY A 88 7.56 -4.31 -24.69
C GLY A 88 6.27 -3.65 -24.20
N ASP A 89 6.27 -3.18 -22.94
CA ASP A 89 5.08 -2.58 -22.31
C ASP A 89 5.02 -1.05 -22.50
N ILE A 90 6.06 -0.44 -23.09
CA ILE A 90 6.14 1.03 -23.29
C ILE A 90 4.91 1.54 -24.05
N GLY A 91 4.31 2.61 -23.51
CA GLY A 91 3.10 3.23 -24.05
C GLY A 91 1.79 2.66 -23.51
N GLN A 92 1.82 1.52 -22.81
CA GLN A 92 0.62 0.90 -22.26
C GLN A 92 0.27 1.45 -20.87
N PRO A 93 -1.01 1.49 -20.47
CA PRO A 93 -1.43 1.92 -19.13
C PRO A 93 -0.86 1.01 -18.05
N LYS A 94 -0.19 1.59 -17.05
CA LYS A 94 0.49 0.86 -15.97
C LYS A 94 -0.45 -0.08 -15.22
N ALA A 95 -1.63 0.39 -14.83
CA ALA A 95 -2.60 -0.41 -14.09
C ALA A 95 -3.04 -1.66 -14.86
N LEU A 96 -3.18 -1.57 -16.19
CA LEU A 96 -3.59 -2.70 -17.03
C LEU A 96 -2.46 -3.73 -17.18
N VAL A 97 -1.24 -3.28 -17.49
CA VAL A 97 -0.07 -4.17 -17.57
C VAL A 97 0.20 -4.84 -16.21
N ALA A 98 0.06 -4.08 -15.11
CA ALA A 98 0.15 -4.63 -13.77
C ALA A 98 -0.84 -5.77 -13.56
N LYS A 99 -2.10 -5.60 -13.95
CA LYS A 99 -3.11 -6.67 -13.87
C LYS A 99 -2.71 -7.91 -14.66
N GLU A 100 -2.27 -7.76 -15.90
CA GLU A 100 -1.83 -8.89 -16.73
C GLU A 100 -0.68 -9.67 -16.06
N ARG A 101 0.32 -8.96 -15.55
CA ARG A 101 1.49 -9.57 -14.89
C ARG A 101 1.11 -10.27 -13.58
N LEU A 102 0.25 -9.67 -12.78
CA LEU A 102 -0.15 -10.25 -11.49
C LEU A 102 -1.07 -11.46 -11.66
N VAL A 103 -1.97 -11.44 -12.65
CA VAL A 103 -2.79 -12.62 -13.01
C VAL A 103 -1.91 -13.75 -13.55
N ALA A 104 -0.91 -13.44 -14.38
CA ALA A 104 0.05 -14.43 -14.85
C ALA A 104 0.90 -15.01 -13.72
N LEU A 105 1.28 -14.19 -12.74
CA LEU A 105 2.00 -14.62 -11.55
C LEU A 105 1.15 -15.54 -10.68
N ASN A 106 -0.09 -15.16 -10.41
CA ASN A 106 -1.01 -15.89 -9.56
C ASN A 106 -2.45 -15.84 -10.10
N PRO A 107 -2.93 -16.90 -10.79
CA PRO A 107 -4.27 -16.91 -11.38
C PRO A 107 -5.39 -17.20 -10.37
N GLU A 108 -5.07 -17.50 -9.10
CA GLU A 108 -6.04 -17.82 -8.05
C GLU A 108 -6.62 -16.56 -7.37
N ILE A 109 -6.00 -15.40 -7.59
CA ILE A 109 -6.38 -14.13 -6.98
C ILE A 109 -7.10 -13.23 -7.98
N ARG A 110 -7.91 -12.30 -7.46
CA ARG A 110 -8.62 -11.31 -8.25
C ARG A 110 -7.81 -10.03 -8.36
N ILE A 111 -7.57 -9.56 -9.58
CA ILE A 111 -6.91 -8.28 -9.83
C ILE A 111 -7.86 -7.31 -10.55
N GLU A 112 -8.07 -6.15 -9.95
CA GLU A 112 -8.82 -5.04 -10.53
C GLU A 112 -7.88 -3.91 -10.90
N ALA A 113 -8.02 -3.38 -12.12
CA ALA A 113 -7.19 -2.30 -12.62
C ALA A 113 -8.03 -1.06 -12.88
N TYR A 114 -7.56 0.06 -12.34
CA TYR A 114 -8.16 1.39 -12.51
C TYR A 114 -7.12 2.26 -13.22
N PRO A 115 -7.14 2.35 -14.57
CA PRO A 115 -6.22 3.16 -15.36
C PRO A 115 -6.59 4.66 -15.27
N SER A 116 -6.71 5.17 -14.05
CA SER A 116 -7.10 6.53 -13.72
C SER A 116 -6.31 7.03 -12.53
N ARG A 117 -6.21 8.35 -12.40
CA ARG A 117 -5.64 8.95 -11.18
C ARG A 117 -6.66 8.84 -10.05
N LEU A 118 -6.17 8.65 -8.83
CA LEU A 118 -7.01 8.84 -7.65
C LEU A 118 -7.38 10.32 -7.55
N ASP A 119 -8.66 10.60 -7.39
CA ASP A 119 -9.20 11.93 -7.17
C ASP A 119 -10.33 11.86 -6.12
N PRO A 120 -10.80 13.00 -5.61
CA PRO A 120 -11.89 13.02 -4.64
C PRO A 120 -13.20 12.40 -5.14
N ASP A 121 -13.46 12.43 -6.45
CA ASP A 121 -14.71 11.97 -7.05
C ASP A 121 -14.77 10.43 -7.08
N ASN A 122 -13.62 9.77 -7.25
CA ASN A 122 -13.52 8.30 -7.27
C ASN A 122 -13.06 7.67 -5.94
N ALA A 123 -12.49 8.46 -5.01
CA ALA A 123 -11.90 7.94 -3.78
C ALA A 123 -12.89 7.17 -2.90
N TYR A 124 -14.13 7.65 -2.72
CA TYR A 124 -15.11 6.98 -1.87
C TYR A 124 -15.43 5.56 -2.38
N ALA A 125 -15.74 5.42 -3.66
CA ALA A 125 -16.09 4.15 -4.26
C ALA A 125 -14.92 3.16 -4.21
N LEU A 126 -13.71 3.63 -4.52
CA LEU A 126 -12.50 2.81 -4.46
C LEU A 126 -12.20 2.36 -3.03
N PHE A 127 -12.11 3.28 -2.07
CA PHE A 127 -11.72 2.92 -0.70
C PHE A 127 -12.75 2.02 -0.02
N SER A 128 -14.03 2.23 -0.28
CA SER A 128 -15.11 1.42 0.31
C SER A 128 -15.06 -0.05 -0.13
N ALA A 129 -14.51 -0.33 -1.31
CA ALA A 129 -14.47 -1.67 -1.91
C ALA A 129 -13.32 -2.56 -1.40
N TYR A 130 -12.39 -2.03 -0.60
CA TYR A 130 -11.23 -2.78 -0.11
C TYR A 130 -11.08 -2.68 1.41
N ASP A 131 -10.45 -3.67 2.03
CA ASP A 131 -10.25 -3.72 3.48
C ASP A 131 -9.19 -2.72 3.94
N MET A 132 -8.15 -2.53 3.13
CA MET A 132 -7.02 -1.65 3.42
C MET A 132 -6.39 -1.05 2.16
N VAL A 133 -5.56 -0.03 2.36
CA VAL A 133 -4.98 0.77 1.29
C VAL A 133 -3.46 0.84 1.42
N VAL A 134 -2.76 0.93 0.29
CA VAL A 134 -1.32 1.18 0.23
C VAL A 134 -1.07 2.45 -0.58
N ASP A 135 -0.35 3.41 0.01
CA ASP A 135 0.20 4.57 -0.69
C ASP A 135 1.59 4.23 -1.23
N ALA A 136 1.65 4.02 -2.54
CA ALA A 136 2.88 3.81 -3.30
C ALA A 136 3.08 4.92 -4.35
N THR A 137 2.48 6.09 -4.12
CA THR A 137 2.54 7.24 -5.03
C THR A 137 3.87 7.99 -4.91
N ASP A 138 4.18 8.87 -5.84
CA ASP A 138 5.45 9.63 -5.87
C ASP A 138 5.24 11.15 -5.84
N ASN A 139 4.02 11.61 -5.54
CA ASN A 139 3.69 13.03 -5.50
C ASN A 139 2.86 13.40 -4.26
N TYR A 140 3.19 14.54 -3.67
CA TYR A 140 2.57 14.99 -2.41
C TYR A 140 1.05 15.11 -2.49
N SER A 141 0.50 15.68 -3.57
CA SER A 141 -0.95 15.87 -3.70
C SER A 141 -1.73 14.57 -3.54
N THR A 142 -1.29 13.49 -4.21
CA THR A 142 -1.95 12.19 -4.08
C THR A 142 -1.70 11.58 -2.71
N ARG A 143 -0.50 11.72 -2.12
CA ARG A 143 -0.23 11.23 -0.75
C ARG A 143 -1.17 11.83 0.30
N TYR A 144 -1.39 13.15 0.25
CA TYR A 144 -2.35 13.82 1.13
C TYR A 144 -3.77 13.30 0.89
N LEU A 145 -4.19 13.16 -0.38
CA LEU A 145 -5.51 12.62 -0.72
C LEU A 145 -5.70 11.20 -0.19
N VAL A 146 -4.73 10.30 -0.41
CA VAL A 146 -4.78 8.90 0.04
C VAL A 146 -4.86 8.83 1.56
N SER A 147 -4.02 9.60 2.27
CA SER A 147 -4.03 9.63 3.73
C SER A 147 -5.32 10.22 4.30
N ASP A 148 -5.83 11.29 3.71
CA ASP A 148 -7.06 11.93 4.15
C ASP A 148 -8.25 10.98 3.93
N ALA A 149 -8.34 10.37 2.74
CA ALA A 149 -9.37 9.38 2.41
C ALA A 149 -9.32 8.16 3.34
N ALA A 150 -8.12 7.65 3.65
CA ALA A 150 -7.95 6.51 4.56
C ALA A 150 -8.49 6.83 5.97
N VAL A 151 -8.18 8.02 6.50
CA VAL A 151 -8.70 8.43 7.81
C VAL A 151 -10.22 8.64 7.77
N LEU A 152 -10.72 9.35 6.75
CA LEU A 152 -12.15 9.68 6.65
C LEU A 152 -13.02 8.44 6.45
N PHE A 153 -12.54 7.45 5.70
CA PHE A 153 -13.27 6.21 5.39
C PHE A 153 -12.90 5.04 6.30
N GLY A 154 -12.08 5.27 7.34
CA GLY A 154 -11.74 4.26 8.34
C GLY A 154 -10.94 3.08 7.78
N LYS A 155 -10.08 3.31 6.79
CA LYS A 155 -9.24 2.27 6.17
C LYS A 155 -7.81 2.29 6.71
N PRO A 156 -7.27 1.16 7.19
CA PRO A 156 -5.83 1.05 7.44
C PRO A 156 -5.04 1.42 6.20
N LEU A 157 -3.99 2.22 6.38
CA LEU A 157 -3.14 2.69 5.29
C LEU A 157 -1.68 2.37 5.57
N PHE A 158 -1.01 1.77 4.58
CA PHE A 158 0.41 1.49 4.60
C PHE A 158 1.11 2.45 3.65
N VAL A 159 2.09 3.20 4.17
CA VAL A 159 2.73 4.28 3.41
C VAL A 159 4.18 3.92 3.16
N GLY A 160 4.61 4.06 1.91
CA GLY A 160 6.02 4.05 1.52
C GLY A 160 6.41 5.34 0.80
N ALA A 161 7.59 5.89 1.12
CA ALA A 161 8.17 7.00 0.38
C ALA A 161 9.68 6.82 0.22
N VAL A 162 10.21 7.33 -0.88
CA VAL A 162 11.62 7.17 -1.25
C VAL A 162 12.12 8.41 -1.98
N SER A 163 13.40 8.71 -1.77
CA SER A 163 14.11 9.79 -2.46
C SER A 163 15.60 9.44 -2.48
N ASN A 164 16.22 9.43 -3.65
CA ASN A 164 17.62 9.02 -3.81
C ASN A 164 17.90 7.61 -3.21
N LEU A 165 18.80 7.52 -2.22
CA LEU A 165 19.14 6.32 -1.44
C LEU A 165 18.34 6.20 -0.14
N HIS A 166 17.43 7.14 0.12
CA HIS A 166 16.69 7.21 1.37
C HIS A 166 15.26 6.71 1.21
N GLY A 167 14.70 6.19 2.29
CA GLY A 167 13.37 5.64 2.31
C GLY A 167 12.69 5.76 3.65
N MET A 168 11.37 5.74 3.65
CA MET A 168 10.56 5.66 4.85
C MET A 168 9.33 4.79 4.66
N ALA A 169 8.87 4.19 5.76
CA ALA A 169 7.62 3.46 5.82
C ALA A 169 6.94 3.63 7.17
N PHE A 170 5.60 3.68 7.19
CA PHE A 170 4.80 3.66 8.41
C PHE A 170 3.36 3.19 8.14
N THR A 171 2.63 2.86 9.21
CA THR A 171 1.23 2.42 9.13
C THR A 171 0.30 3.38 9.86
N VAL A 172 -0.74 3.80 9.15
CA VAL A 172 -1.84 4.60 9.68
C VAL A 172 -2.99 3.67 10.03
N ILE A 173 -3.31 3.59 11.32
CA ILE A 173 -4.58 3.07 11.81
C ILE A 173 -5.46 4.29 12.10
N PRO A 174 -6.55 4.50 11.34
CA PRO A 174 -7.37 5.71 11.43
C PRO A 174 -7.72 6.08 12.87
N ARG A 175 -7.46 7.36 13.20
CA ARG A 175 -7.70 7.95 14.53
C ARG A 175 -7.01 7.23 15.69
N THR A 176 -6.09 6.31 15.43
CA THR A 176 -5.35 5.58 16.48
C THR A 176 -3.87 5.94 16.41
N THR A 177 -3.27 5.88 15.22
CA THR A 177 -1.88 6.30 15.00
C THR A 177 -1.82 7.61 14.20
N ALA A 178 -0.61 8.17 14.11
CA ALA A 178 -0.34 9.33 13.28
C ALA A 178 -0.73 9.09 11.82
N CYS A 179 -1.42 10.06 11.20
CA CYS A 179 -1.63 10.07 9.76
C CYS A 179 -0.52 10.85 9.05
N PHE A 180 -0.53 10.90 7.71
CA PHE A 180 0.47 11.65 6.96
C PHE A 180 0.54 13.13 7.35
N ARG A 181 -0.59 13.75 7.72
CA ARG A 181 -0.64 15.15 8.20
C ARG A 181 -0.10 15.36 9.60
N CYS A 182 -0.02 14.33 10.45
CA CYS A 182 0.69 14.44 11.72
C CYS A 182 2.20 14.60 11.47
N LEU A 183 2.72 13.87 10.47
CA LEU A 183 4.14 13.92 10.10
C LEU A 183 4.46 15.17 9.26
N TYR A 184 3.60 15.50 8.30
CA TYR A 184 3.73 16.65 7.41
C TYR A 184 2.45 17.49 7.46
N PRO A 185 2.34 18.46 8.40
CA PRO A 185 1.10 19.25 8.57
C PRO A 185 0.70 20.08 7.35
N LYS A 186 1.69 20.49 6.54
CA LYS A 186 1.49 21.31 5.34
C LYS A 186 2.19 20.66 4.16
N SER A 187 1.52 20.67 3.01
CA SER A 187 2.14 20.23 1.75
C SER A 187 3.36 21.11 1.44
N PRO A 188 4.46 20.51 0.96
CA PRO A 188 5.58 21.31 0.48
C PRO A 188 5.15 22.18 -0.70
N THR A 189 5.90 23.26 -0.91
CA THR A 189 5.70 24.14 -2.07
C THR A 189 6.04 23.42 -3.37
N ALA A 190 5.51 23.91 -4.49
CA ALA A 190 5.81 23.36 -5.81
C ALA A 190 7.32 23.38 -6.12
N ALA A 191 8.06 24.37 -5.62
CA ALA A 191 9.51 24.47 -5.76
C ALA A 191 10.23 23.34 -5.02
N MET A 192 9.90 23.11 -3.73
CA MET A 192 10.48 22.03 -2.93
C MET A 192 10.20 20.65 -3.56
N ALA A 193 8.96 20.43 -4.02
CA ALA A 193 8.60 19.18 -4.67
C ALA A 193 9.31 18.96 -6.03
N ARG A 194 9.70 20.03 -6.74
CA ARG A 194 10.52 19.92 -7.96
C ARG A 194 11.98 19.59 -7.62
N GLU A 195 12.53 20.26 -6.61
CA GLU A 195 13.89 20.01 -6.14
C GLU A 195 14.06 18.54 -5.71
N GLU A 196 13.12 18.00 -4.93
CA GLU A 196 13.18 16.60 -4.50
C GLU A 196 13.18 15.62 -5.68
N ARG A 197 12.33 15.84 -6.69
CA ARG A 197 12.31 15.02 -7.91
C ARG A 197 13.62 15.08 -8.69
N SER A 198 14.36 16.18 -8.62
CA SER A 198 15.63 16.35 -9.33
C SER A 198 16.78 15.54 -8.72
N ARG A 199 16.64 15.03 -7.49
CA ARG A 199 17.68 14.25 -6.80
C ARG A 199 17.87 12.84 -7.37
N GLY A 200 16.98 12.39 -8.24
CA GLY A 200 17.01 11.04 -8.79
C GLY A 200 16.69 9.98 -7.73
N ILE A 201 16.76 8.72 -8.14
CA ILE A 201 16.48 7.58 -7.27
C ILE A 201 17.24 6.35 -7.75
N LEU A 202 17.89 5.65 -6.81
CA LEU A 202 18.47 4.34 -7.12
C LEU A 202 17.35 3.29 -7.12
N GLY A 203 17.27 2.47 -8.17
CA GLY A 203 16.16 1.55 -8.39
C GLY A 203 15.96 0.49 -7.29
N THR A 204 17.00 0.18 -6.51
CA THR A 204 16.93 -0.73 -5.36
C THR A 204 16.22 -0.11 -4.15
N THR A 205 16.33 1.20 -3.95
CA THR A 205 15.67 1.94 -2.85
C THR A 205 14.17 1.68 -2.78
N PRO A 206 13.36 1.88 -3.86
CA PRO A 206 11.95 1.54 -3.84
C PRO A 206 11.69 0.04 -3.75
N GLY A 207 12.61 -0.81 -4.23
CA GLY A 207 12.55 -2.27 -4.06
C GLY A 207 12.55 -2.67 -2.58
N ILE A 208 13.48 -2.11 -1.80
CA ILE A 208 13.62 -2.37 -0.36
C ILE A 208 12.41 -1.85 0.40
N ILE A 209 12.07 -0.56 0.23
CA ILE A 209 10.94 0.05 0.95
C ILE A 209 9.61 -0.60 0.55
N GLY A 210 9.42 -0.89 -0.74
CA GLY A 210 8.20 -1.57 -1.20
C GLY A 210 8.04 -2.96 -0.58
N SER A 211 9.14 -3.72 -0.44
CA SER A 211 9.10 -5.02 0.24
C SER A 211 8.76 -4.88 1.73
N ILE A 212 9.30 -3.86 2.41
CA ILE A 212 8.98 -3.56 3.81
C ILE A 212 7.50 -3.19 3.96
N VAL A 213 6.97 -2.37 3.06
CA VAL A 213 5.55 -2.00 3.05
C VAL A 213 4.67 -3.24 2.85
N ALA A 214 4.97 -4.06 1.85
CA ALA A 214 4.24 -5.32 1.61
C ALA A 214 4.30 -6.26 2.81
N GLN A 215 5.46 -6.40 3.44
CA GLN A 215 5.61 -7.23 4.64
C GLN A 215 4.71 -6.73 5.79
N ASN A 216 4.55 -5.41 5.96
CA ASN A 216 3.65 -4.86 6.97
C ASN A 216 2.17 -5.09 6.62
N VAL A 217 1.78 -5.00 5.35
CA VAL A 217 0.43 -5.38 4.90
C VAL A 217 0.15 -6.85 5.22
N LEU A 218 1.06 -7.75 4.87
CA LEU A 218 0.89 -9.19 5.09
C LEU A 218 0.83 -9.53 6.59
N LYS A 219 1.75 -8.98 7.39
CA LYS A 219 1.72 -9.12 8.86
C LYS A 219 0.44 -8.57 9.47
N TYR A 220 -0.11 -7.51 8.90
CA TYR A 220 -1.39 -6.97 9.29
C TYR A 220 -2.52 -7.97 9.06
N ILE A 221 -2.62 -8.53 7.85
CA ILE A 221 -3.65 -9.49 7.49
C ILE A 221 -3.58 -10.77 8.32
N VAL A 222 -2.37 -11.31 8.54
CA VAL A 222 -2.21 -12.56 9.32
C VAL A 222 -2.14 -12.33 10.83
N GLU A 223 -2.18 -11.07 11.28
CA GLU A 223 -2.13 -10.65 12.69
C GLU A 223 -0.89 -11.17 13.42
N CYS A 224 0.30 -10.97 12.83
CA CYS A 224 1.54 -11.48 13.42
C CYS A 224 2.65 -10.43 13.58
N GLY A 225 3.42 -10.59 14.65
CA GLY A 225 4.57 -9.76 14.97
C GLY A 225 4.20 -8.29 15.21
N ASP A 226 5.23 -7.45 15.20
CA ASP A 226 5.11 -6.02 15.43
C ASP A 226 5.17 -5.26 14.09
N TRP A 227 4.15 -4.49 13.76
CA TRP A 227 4.06 -3.72 12.52
C TRP A 227 4.38 -2.24 12.75
N LEU A 228 4.48 -1.45 11.68
CA LEU A 228 4.86 -0.02 11.75
C LEU A 228 3.73 0.91 12.22
N ALA A 229 2.75 0.40 12.97
CA ALA A 229 1.73 1.23 13.60
C ALA A 229 2.35 2.03 14.75
N GLY A 230 2.30 3.37 14.65
CA GLY A 230 2.90 4.27 15.65
C GLY A 230 4.42 4.36 15.57
N LYS A 231 5.04 3.90 14.48
CA LYS A 231 6.50 3.93 14.26
C LYS A 231 6.79 4.39 12.84
N LEU A 232 7.79 5.25 12.70
CA LEU A 232 8.37 5.64 11.43
C LEU A 232 9.66 4.84 11.22
N LEU A 233 9.67 3.97 10.20
CA LEU A 233 10.90 3.38 9.72
C LEU A 233 11.59 4.37 8.79
N LEU A 234 12.87 4.63 9.06
CA LEU A 234 13.77 5.40 8.21
C LEU A 234 14.87 4.48 7.71
N MET A 235 15.16 4.56 6.42
CA MET A 235 16.28 3.89 5.78
C MET A 235 17.22 4.95 5.20
N ASP A 236 18.47 4.86 5.61
CA ASP A 236 19.61 5.54 5.00
C ASP A 236 20.39 4.51 4.18
N GLY A 237 20.26 4.58 2.87
CA GLY A 237 20.92 3.66 1.95
C GLY A 237 22.38 4.00 1.65
N GLU A 238 22.87 5.17 2.07
CA GLU A 238 24.30 5.50 1.99
C GLU A 238 25.06 4.74 3.08
N ASP A 239 24.52 4.78 4.31
CA ASP A 239 25.12 4.12 5.48
C ASP A 239 24.60 2.69 5.74
N ASN A 240 23.64 2.21 4.94
CA ASN A 240 22.89 0.96 5.18
C ASN A 240 22.23 0.90 6.58
N ARG A 241 21.76 2.04 7.07
CA ARG A 241 21.18 2.18 8.41
C ARG A 241 19.66 2.15 8.35
N PHE A 242 19.06 1.41 9.28
CA PHE A 242 17.63 1.42 9.54
C PHE A 242 17.38 1.94 10.95
N GLU A 243 16.44 2.88 11.08
CA GLU A 243 16.04 3.45 12.34
C GLU A 243 14.52 3.37 12.49
N LEU A 244 14.06 3.06 13.71
CA LEU A 244 12.65 3.11 14.08
C LEU A 244 12.46 4.27 15.06
N VAL A 245 11.73 5.29 14.62
CA VAL A 245 11.39 6.46 15.44
C VAL A 245 9.94 6.34 15.90
N PRO A 246 9.62 6.54 17.19
CA PRO A 246 8.24 6.64 17.65
C PRO A 246 7.49 7.74 16.88
N LEU A 247 6.28 7.43 16.41
CA LEU A 247 5.46 8.35 15.65
C LEU A 247 4.10 8.51 16.32
N GLU A 248 3.93 9.62 17.01
CA GLU A 248 2.74 9.90 17.82
C GLU A 248 1.66 10.65 17.02
N ARG A 249 0.40 10.31 17.32
CA ARG A 249 -0.75 11.00 16.75
C ARG A 249 -0.86 12.40 17.34
N ASP A 250 -0.83 13.40 16.48
CA ASP A 250 -1.14 14.78 16.88
C ASP A 250 -2.65 14.95 17.12
N HIS A 251 -3.03 15.22 18.36
CA HIS A 251 -4.41 15.46 18.79
C HIS A 251 -5.03 16.72 18.17
N GLN A 252 -4.21 17.65 17.67
CA GLN A 252 -4.63 18.86 16.95
C GLN A 252 -4.58 18.67 15.42
N CYS A 253 -4.28 17.46 14.93
CA CYS A 253 -4.22 17.19 13.50
C CYS A 253 -5.56 17.53 12.82
N ARG A 254 -5.47 18.28 11.72
CA ARG A 254 -6.64 18.74 10.95
C ARG A 254 -7.53 17.62 10.42
N VAL A 255 -7.05 16.38 10.37
CA VAL A 255 -7.79 15.22 9.82
C VAL A 255 -8.08 14.15 10.88
N CYS A 256 -7.06 13.70 11.62
CA CYS A 256 -7.22 12.61 12.60
C CYS A 256 -7.21 13.05 14.06
N GLY A 257 -7.12 14.36 14.33
CA GLY A 257 -7.16 14.92 15.68
C GLY A 257 -8.54 14.82 16.31
N ASP A 258 -8.64 15.27 17.56
CA ASP A 258 -9.86 15.13 18.36
C ASP A 258 -10.97 16.09 17.88
N GLN A 259 -10.60 17.19 17.20
CA GLN A 259 -11.52 18.13 16.55
C GLN A 259 -11.06 18.42 15.11
N PRO A 260 -11.31 17.51 14.15
CA PRO A 260 -10.80 17.65 12.79
C PRO A 260 -11.49 18.80 12.03
N THR A 261 -10.73 19.52 11.22
CA THR A 261 -11.21 20.61 10.35
C THR A 261 -11.34 20.20 8.88
N ILE A 262 -10.79 19.05 8.52
CA ILE A 262 -10.95 18.41 7.21
C ILE A 262 -11.81 17.17 7.45
N THR A 263 -13.07 17.24 7.02
CA THR A 263 -14.09 16.21 7.24
C THR A 263 -14.61 15.59 5.93
N GLU A 264 -14.21 16.13 4.79
CA GLU A 264 -14.58 15.67 3.46
C GLU A 264 -13.40 15.85 2.49
N LEU A 265 -13.43 15.11 1.38
CA LEU A 265 -12.45 15.23 0.31
C LEU A 265 -12.90 16.34 -0.64
N PHE A 266 -12.06 17.35 -0.85
CA PHE A 266 -12.35 18.44 -1.76
C PHE A 266 -11.64 18.21 -3.10
N SER A 267 -12.39 18.22 -4.21
CA SER A 267 -11.81 18.28 -5.55
C SER A 267 -10.96 19.53 -5.69
N MET A 268 -9.79 19.44 -6.34
CA MET A 268 -8.98 20.63 -6.67
C MET A 268 -9.75 21.62 -7.57
N LYS A 269 -10.82 21.18 -8.24
CA LYS A 269 -11.73 22.06 -8.99
C LYS A 269 -12.61 22.93 -8.09
N THR A 270 -12.75 22.58 -6.81
CA THR A 270 -13.73 23.16 -5.89
C THR A 270 -13.13 23.53 -4.52
N ASP A 271 -11.81 23.61 -4.36
CA ASP A 271 -11.19 24.04 -3.10
C ASP A 271 -10.99 25.57 -3.06
N PRO A 272 -11.88 26.34 -2.40
CA PRO A 272 -11.74 27.80 -2.29
C PRO A 272 -10.54 28.23 -1.42
N ARG A 273 -9.82 27.28 -0.78
CA ARG A 273 -8.65 27.56 0.07
C ARG A 273 -7.32 27.49 -0.68
N GLN A 274 -7.33 27.10 -1.95
CA GLN A 274 -6.14 27.07 -2.82
C GLN A 274 -6.16 28.14 -3.92
N SER A 275 -7.21 28.95 -4.02
CA SER A 275 -7.30 30.09 -4.96
C SER A 275 -6.51 31.33 -4.52
N SER A 276 -5.62 31.21 -3.53
CA SER A 276 -4.73 32.29 -3.11
C SER A 276 -3.33 31.76 -2.81
N CYS A 277 -2.57 31.42 -3.85
CA CYS A 277 -1.12 31.58 -3.90
C CYS A 277 -0.61 31.53 -5.35
#